data_AF-A0A067NUA7-F1
#
_entry.id   AF-A0A067NUA7-F1
#
_cell.length_a   1.000
_cell.length_b   1.000
_cell.length_c   1.000
_cell.angle_alpha   90.00
_cell.angle_beta   90.00
_cell.angle_gamma   90.00
#
_symmetry.space_group_name_H-M   'P 1'
#
loop_
_entity.id
_entity.type
_entity.pdbx_description
1 polymer ?
#
loop_
_entity_poly.entity_id
_entity_poly.type
_entity_poly.pdbx_seq_one_letter_code
_entity_poly.pdbx_strand_id
1 'polypeptide(L)'
;MRIYAGMQVHTNDTITAGRQAVEVFSVLMKEYANEYNKEAELPKNWNFPKNHFYVHLFDDIVAKGVTRNYSTKPSEQMHRGIRKTYFTTNFKDIAPQILGKVHCVLVAEYIWQDIKEYDEELAAAAVELADGNATSENDQGSGDQASYHTGHLSLTVAQPSLSFKDLETKHINDLEPKFFHNFHICLAHFLSQVLPIQDLPNARYLRLSPNDKIVEFRYLKVNYESCVTWTTVTDHLRCNPKFHGRPRYDHMIVKTEEPLGVFTPFLIGKLLFMFRCSIQDKVYYLALIDPLDALIGPHRITDIELGLIRLHTKPHRTGEFIFIDSIVRGCMVIEAFDTPGDYLVVDTVDDDMFLRYKQEGL
;
A
#
# COMPACT_ATOMS: atom_id res chain seq x y z
N MET A 1 -17.39 9.68 5.46
CA MET A 1 -17.99 10.35 4.26
C MET A 1 -17.00 10.49 3.11
N ARG A 2 -15.83 11.12 3.29
CA ARG A 2 -14.84 11.34 2.22
C ARG A 2 -14.43 10.05 1.48
N ILE A 3 -14.16 8.97 2.21
CA ILE A 3 -13.76 7.69 1.59
C ILE A 3 -14.85 7.17 0.65
N TYR A 4 -16.09 7.04 1.13
CA TYR A 4 -17.22 6.69 0.28
C TYR A 4 -17.34 7.59 -0.95
N ALA A 5 -17.26 8.91 -0.77
CA ALA A 5 -17.36 9.85 -1.88
C ALA A 5 -16.29 9.67 -2.96
N GLY A 6 -15.09 9.24 -2.57
CA GLY A 6 -13.91 9.12 -3.42
C GLY A 6 -13.78 7.79 -4.14
N MET A 7 -14.64 6.80 -3.85
CA MET A 7 -14.57 5.48 -4.45
C MET A 7 -14.72 5.55 -5.97
N GLN A 8 -13.95 4.71 -6.67
CA GLN A 8 -13.99 4.64 -8.14
C GLN A 8 -15.24 3.93 -8.65
N VAL A 9 -15.77 3.02 -7.84
CA VAL A 9 -16.97 2.23 -8.15
C VAL A 9 -17.86 2.20 -6.91
N HIS A 10 -19.17 2.19 -7.14
CA HIS A 10 -20.17 2.16 -6.09
C HIS A 10 -21.10 0.96 -6.25
N THR A 11 -21.41 0.31 -5.13
CA THR A 11 -22.49 -0.67 -5.02
C THR A 11 -23.67 -0.05 -4.30
N ASN A 12 -24.81 -0.74 -4.31
CA ASN A 12 -25.96 -0.34 -3.49
C ASN A 12 -25.58 -0.23 -2.01
N ASP A 13 -24.71 -1.12 -1.52
CA ASP A 13 -24.25 -1.13 -0.13
C ASP A 13 -23.37 0.08 0.18
N THR A 14 -22.39 0.41 -0.68
CA THR A 14 -21.51 1.57 -0.43
C THR A 14 -22.26 2.90 -0.59
N ILE A 15 -23.26 2.98 -1.47
CA ILE A 15 -24.16 4.14 -1.56
C ILE A 15 -25.01 4.28 -0.29
N THR A 16 -25.58 3.17 0.20
CA THR A 16 -26.40 3.17 1.42
C THR A 16 -25.58 3.58 2.64
N ALA A 17 -24.39 2.98 2.81
CA ALA A 17 -23.46 3.34 3.89
C ALA A 17 -22.96 4.80 3.75
N GLY A 18 -22.76 5.27 2.52
CA GLY A 18 -22.44 6.66 2.21
C GLY A 18 -23.52 7.64 2.66
N ARG A 19 -24.79 7.34 2.37
CA ARG A 19 -25.95 8.12 2.81
C ARG A 19 -26.07 8.16 4.34
N GLN A 20 -25.89 7.02 5.02
CA GLN A 20 -25.84 6.98 6.47
C GLN A 20 -24.71 7.86 7.05
N ALA A 21 -23.54 7.85 6.41
CA ALA A 21 -22.43 8.73 6.82
C ALA A 21 -22.74 10.22 6.61
N VAL A 22 -23.54 10.57 5.59
CA VAL A 22 -24.04 11.94 5.37
C VAL A 22 -25.03 12.34 6.48
N GLU A 23 -25.94 11.45 6.86
CA GLU A 23 -26.89 11.71 7.95
C GLU A 23 -26.18 11.99 9.28
N VAL A 24 -25.22 11.15 9.66
CA VAL A 24 -24.39 11.35 10.86
C VAL A 24 -23.67 12.69 10.78
N PHE A 25 -23.04 13.00 9.64
CA PHE A 25 -22.35 14.27 9.46
C PHE A 25 -23.29 15.48 9.52
N SER A 26 -24.51 15.39 8.97
CA SER A 26 -25.52 16.43 9.06
C SER A 26 -25.96 16.73 10.49
N VAL A 27 -26.04 15.72 11.36
CA VAL A 27 -26.34 15.91 12.79
C VAL A 27 -25.19 16.65 13.47
N LEU A 28 -23.95 16.15 13.32
CA LEU A 28 -22.75 16.76 13.91
C LEU A 28 -22.53 18.20 13.43
N MET A 29 -22.79 18.49 12.16
CA MET A 29 -22.70 19.84 11.61
C MET A 29 -23.73 20.80 12.20
N LYS A 30 -24.94 20.33 12.52
CA LYS A 30 -25.95 21.15 13.20
C LYS A 30 -25.55 21.44 14.65
N GLU A 31 -25.03 20.45 15.36
CA GLU A 31 -24.51 20.63 16.72
C GLU A 31 -23.35 21.64 16.72
N TYR A 32 -22.37 21.45 15.84
CA TYR A 32 -21.26 22.38 15.69
C TYR A 32 -21.72 23.80 15.33
N ALA A 33 -22.67 23.93 14.39
CA ALA A 33 -23.23 25.23 14.01
C ALA A 33 -23.91 25.95 15.18
N ASN A 34 -24.64 25.20 16.01
CA ASN A 34 -25.30 25.74 17.20
C ASN A 34 -24.28 26.20 18.24
N GLU A 35 -23.28 25.37 18.56
CA GLU A 35 -22.21 25.72 19.51
C GLU A 35 -21.43 26.96 19.05
N TYR A 36 -21.00 26.98 17.78
CA TYR A 36 -20.28 28.12 17.21
C TYR A 36 -21.08 29.44 17.33
N ASN A 37 -22.38 29.39 17.06
CA ASN A 37 -23.23 30.59 17.09
C ASN A 37 -23.61 31.06 18.50
N LYS A 38 -23.36 30.29 19.57
CA LYS A 38 -23.60 30.76 20.95
C LYS A 38 -22.61 31.85 21.38
N GLU A 39 -21.37 31.75 20.92
CA GLU A 39 -20.26 32.61 21.37
C GLU A 39 -19.74 33.54 20.26
N ALA A 40 -20.23 33.39 19.03
CA ALA A 40 -19.79 34.22 17.91
C ALA A 40 -20.40 35.63 17.95
N GLU A 41 -19.54 36.65 17.92
CA GLU A 41 -19.95 38.06 17.74
C GLU A 41 -20.77 38.27 16.45
N LEU A 42 -20.55 37.42 15.43
CA LEU A 42 -21.28 37.40 14.17
C LEU A 42 -21.74 35.96 13.87
N PRO A 43 -23.02 35.63 14.12
CA PRO A 43 -23.56 34.31 13.82
C PRO A 43 -23.43 33.97 12.34
N LYS A 44 -22.90 32.77 12.06
CA LYS A 44 -22.74 32.26 10.70
C LYS A 44 -23.99 31.51 10.27
N ASN A 45 -24.55 31.89 9.13
CA ASN A 45 -25.56 31.08 8.46
C ASN A 45 -24.87 29.91 7.74
N TRP A 46 -25.17 28.68 8.17
CA TRP A 46 -24.62 27.45 7.59
C TRP A 46 -25.39 26.97 6.34
N ASN A 47 -26.44 27.67 5.94
CA ASN A 47 -27.14 27.45 4.67
C ASN A 47 -26.42 28.16 3.52
N PHE A 48 -25.33 27.56 3.03
CA PHE A 48 -24.61 28.03 1.83
C PHE A 48 -24.32 26.87 0.87
N PRO A 49 -24.17 27.14 -0.44
CA PRO A 49 -24.08 26.08 -1.46
C PRO A 49 -23.01 25.01 -1.19
N LYS A 50 -21.82 25.41 -0.69
CA LYS A 50 -20.76 24.45 -0.35
C LYS A 50 -21.13 23.49 0.79
N ASN A 51 -21.95 23.93 1.73
CA ASN A 51 -22.46 23.07 2.81
C ASN A 51 -23.53 22.11 2.28
N HIS A 52 -24.37 22.53 1.33
CA HIS A 52 -25.37 21.65 0.73
C HIS A 52 -24.80 20.59 -0.23
N PHE A 53 -23.55 20.75 -0.67
CA PHE A 53 -22.92 19.83 -1.62
C PHE A 53 -22.88 18.39 -1.11
N TYR A 54 -22.55 18.17 0.17
CA TYR A 54 -22.47 16.82 0.72
C TYR A 54 -23.85 16.16 0.91
N VAL A 55 -24.92 16.96 1.03
CA VAL A 55 -26.30 16.47 1.25
C VAL A 55 -26.81 15.74 0.01
N HIS A 56 -26.52 16.27 -1.18
CA HIS A 56 -26.93 15.69 -2.46
C HIS A 56 -25.86 14.79 -3.09
N LEU A 57 -24.74 14.59 -2.40
CA LEU A 57 -23.56 13.93 -2.97
C LEU A 57 -23.86 12.54 -3.53
N PHE A 58 -24.57 11.70 -2.79
CA PHE A 58 -24.87 10.34 -3.24
C PHE A 58 -25.98 10.29 -4.29
N ASP A 59 -26.90 11.25 -4.29
CA ASP A 59 -27.89 11.39 -5.37
C ASP A 59 -27.22 11.83 -6.67
N ASP A 60 -26.26 12.75 -6.57
CA ASP A 60 -25.40 13.16 -7.66
C ASP A 60 -24.55 11.99 -8.17
N ILE A 61 -23.98 11.16 -7.28
CA ILE A 61 -23.23 9.96 -7.68
C ILE A 61 -24.11 8.99 -8.48
N VAL A 62 -25.36 8.76 -8.03
CA VAL A 62 -26.32 7.90 -8.73
C VAL A 62 -26.72 8.49 -10.08
N ALA A 63 -26.93 9.81 -10.16
CA ALA A 63 -27.41 10.46 -11.38
C ALA A 63 -26.30 10.75 -12.42
N LYS A 64 -25.08 11.06 -11.97
CA LYS A 64 -23.98 11.62 -12.78
C LYS A 64 -22.73 10.71 -12.82
N GLY A 65 -22.67 9.68 -11.99
CA GLY A 65 -21.49 8.83 -11.81
C GLY A 65 -20.52 9.36 -10.73
N VAL A 66 -19.38 8.68 -10.58
CA VAL A 66 -18.44 8.91 -9.46
C VAL A 66 -17.78 10.28 -9.47
N THR A 67 -17.43 10.77 -8.27
CA THR A 67 -16.93 12.14 -8.06
C THR A 67 -15.61 12.44 -8.78
N ARG A 68 -14.79 11.41 -9.08
CA ARG A 68 -13.58 11.53 -9.90
C ARG A 68 -13.87 12.18 -11.26
N ASN A 69 -15.08 11.98 -11.79
CA ASN A 69 -15.51 12.53 -13.08
C ASN A 69 -16.05 13.96 -12.97
N TYR A 70 -16.19 14.52 -11.76
CA TYR A 70 -16.71 15.87 -11.56
C TYR A 70 -15.65 16.97 -11.77
N SER A 71 -14.40 16.57 -12.02
CA SER A 71 -13.30 17.50 -12.24
C SER A 71 -13.37 18.15 -13.62
N THR A 72 -13.53 19.47 -13.64
CA THR A 72 -13.36 20.33 -14.83
C THR A 72 -11.91 20.81 -15.01
N LYS A 73 -10.97 20.33 -14.18
CA LYS A 73 -9.53 20.70 -14.25
C LYS A 73 -8.89 20.53 -15.63
N PRO A 74 -9.22 19.52 -16.46
CA PRO A 74 -8.62 19.40 -17.80
C PRO A 74 -8.80 20.67 -18.65
N SER A 75 -9.86 21.45 -18.42
CA SER A 75 -10.15 22.68 -19.16
C SER A 75 -9.97 23.97 -18.36
N GLU A 76 -9.60 23.90 -17.07
CA GLU A 76 -9.49 25.09 -16.21
C GLU A 76 -8.40 26.05 -16.71
N GLN A 77 -7.31 25.52 -17.28
CA GLN A 77 -6.29 26.34 -17.96
C GLN A 77 -6.62 26.65 -19.43
N MET A 78 -7.48 25.85 -20.07
CA MET A 78 -7.86 26.05 -21.48
C MET A 78 -8.52 27.42 -21.69
N HIS A 79 -9.27 27.91 -20.70
CA HIS A 79 -9.81 29.27 -20.70
C HIS A 79 -8.72 30.35 -20.86
N ARG A 80 -7.52 30.16 -20.32
CA ARG A 80 -6.41 31.11 -20.46
C ARG A 80 -5.89 31.14 -21.90
N GLY A 81 -5.71 29.97 -22.51
CA GLY A 81 -5.32 29.82 -23.91
C GLY A 81 -6.34 30.44 -24.86
N ILE A 82 -7.62 30.06 -24.70
CA ILE A 82 -8.74 30.60 -25.49
C ILE A 82 -8.83 32.13 -25.33
N ARG A 83 -8.68 32.67 -24.11
CA ARG A 83 -8.69 34.11 -23.86
C ARG A 83 -7.54 34.83 -24.57
N LYS A 84 -6.32 34.28 -24.56
CA LYS A 84 -5.19 34.84 -25.31
C LYS A 84 -5.44 34.81 -26.81
N THR A 85 -5.91 33.68 -27.33
CA THR A 85 -6.24 33.52 -28.76
C THR A 85 -7.35 34.48 -29.20
N TYR A 86 -8.36 34.70 -28.36
CA TYR A 86 -9.45 35.65 -28.60
C TYR A 86 -8.93 37.07 -28.91
N PHE A 87 -7.97 37.57 -28.13
CA PHE A 87 -7.36 38.89 -28.36
C PHE A 87 -6.52 39.01 -29.64
N THR A 88 -6.21 37.90 -30.28
CA THR A 88 -5.51 37.89 -31.58
C THR A 88 -6.47 37.78 -32.77
N THR A 89 -7.78 37.65 -32.54
CA THR A 89 -8.80 37.60 -33.60
C THR A 89 -9.18 38.99 -34.08
N ASN A 90 -9.90 39.08 -35.20
CA ASN A 90 -10.47 40.34 -35.69
C ASN A 90 -11.82 40.71 -35.02
N PHE A 91 -12.20 40.01 -33.94
CA PHE A 91 -13.45 40.19 -33.18
C PHE A 91 -14.76 40.02 -33.98
N LYS A 92 -14.71 39.38 -35.16
CA LYS A 92 -15.89 39.02 -35.97
C LYS A 92 -15.82 37.54 -36.28
N ASP A 93 -16.93 36.80 -36.16
CA ASP A 93 -16.95 35.34 -36.42
C ASP A 93 -15.75 34.61 -35.75
N ILE A 94 -15.70 34.72 -34.42
CA ILE A 94 -14.53 34.39 -33.60
C ILE A 94 -14.29 32.89 -33.47
N ALA A 95 -15.33 32.06 -33.56
CA ALA A 95 -15.24 30.64 -33.25
C ALA A 95 -14.38 29.87 -34.27
N PRO A 96 -14.55 30.03 -35.60
CA PRO A 96 -13.67 29.40 -36.58
C PRO A 96 -12.21 29.87 -36.46
N GLN A 97 -11.98 31.14 -36.15
CA GLN A 97 -10.64 31.71 -36.00
C GLN A 97 -9.90 31.18 -34.77
N ILE A 98 -10.60 31.06 -33.64
CA ILE A 98 -10.03 30.46 -32.42
C ILE A 98 -9.74 28.99 -32.67
N LEU A 99 -10.68 28.25 -33.27
CA LEU A 99 -10.52 26.83 -33.55
C LEU A 99 -9.32 26.57 -34.47
N GLY A 100 -9.18 27.34 -35.56
CA GLY A 100 -8.04 27.22 -36.47
C GLY A 100 -6.70 27.51 -35.78
N LYS A 101 -6.63 28.55 -34.93
CA LYS A 101 -5.41 28.87 -34.19
C LYS A 101 -5.06 27.83 -33.13
N VAL A 102 -6.05 27.33 -32.39
CA VAL A 102 -5.87 26.24 -31.41
C VAL A 102 -5.40 24.97 -32.12
N HIS A 103 -5.95 24.66 -33.30
CA HIS A 103 -5.52 23.53 -34.11
C HIS A 103 -4.06 23.67 -34.56
N CYS A 104 -3.63 24.84 -35.05
CA CYS A 104 -2.24 25.07 -35.42
C CYS A 104 -1.28 24.91 -34.22
N VAL A 105 -1.67 25.40 -33.04
CA VAL A 105 -0.88 25.25 -31.81
C VAL A 105 -0.75 23.77 -31.43
N LEU A 106 -1.86 23.02 -31.46
CA LEU A 106 -1.86 21.59 -31.16
C LEU A 106 -0.98 20.79 -32.13
N VAL A 107 -1.06 21.09 -33.43
CA VAL A 107 -0.20 20.45 -34.45
C VAL A 107 1.27 20.77 -34.21
N ALA A 108 1.60 22.01 -33.86
CA ALA A 108 2.97 22.40 -33.54
C ALA A 108 3.49 21.70 -32.27
N GLU A 109 2.68 21.62 -31.21
CA GLU A 109 3.03 20.90 -29.98
C GLU A 109 3.27 19.41 -30.25
N TYR A 110 2.42 18.78 -31.06
CA TYR A 110 2.59 17.38 -31.47
C TYR A 110 3.91 17.16 -32.21
N ILE A 111 4.22 18.00 -33.20
CA ILE A 111 5.50 17.94 -33.93
C ILE A 111 6.70 18.12 -32.98
N TRP A 112 6.60 19.06 -32.03
CA TRP A 112 7.65 19.27 -31.04
C TRP A 112 7.84 18.08 -30.11
N GLN A 113 6.76 17.38 -29.75
CA GLN A 113 6.83 16.17 -28.97
C GLN A 113 7.55 15.05 -29.74
N ASP A 114 7.19 14.83 -31.00
CA ASP A 114 7.86 13.83 -31.86
C ASP A 114 9.37 14.14 -32.00
N ILE A 115 9.73 15.41 -32.20
CA ILE A 115 11.14 15.84 -32.27
C ILE A 115 11.85 15.57 -30.94
N LYS A 116 11.21 15.86 -29.81
CA LYS A 116 11.80 15.67 -28.49
C LYS A 116 12.02 14.19 -28.18
N GLU A 117 11.05 13.34 -28.51
CA GLU A 117 11.17 11.88 -28.38
C GLU A 117 12.34 11.37 -29.23
N TYR A 118 12.45 11.82 -30.49
CA TYR A 118 13.56 11.47 -31.37
C TYR A 118 14.93 11.96 -30.84
N ASP A 119 15.02 13.19 -30.35
CA ASP A 119 16.25 13.75 -29.77
C ASP A 119 16.69 12.98 -28.50
N GLU A 120 15.73 12.55 -27.68
CA GLU A 120 15.97 11.74 -26.48
C GLU A 120 16.49 10.33 -26.86
N GLU A 121 15.91 9.69 -27.88
CA GLU A 121 16.39 8.41 -28.41
C GLU A 121 17.80 8.54 -29.00
N LEU A 122 18.08 9.61 -29.74
CA LEU A 122 19.38 9.88 -30.33
C LEU A 122 20.45 10.13 -29.25
N ALA A 123 20.09 10.86 -28.19
CA ALA A 123 20.96 11.10 -27.05
C ALA A 123 21.24 9.81 -26.25
N ALA A 124 20.23 8.96 -26.04
CA ALA A 124 20.38 7.67 -25.39
C ALA A 124 21.32 6.75 -26.18
N ALA A 125 21.12 6.64 -27.50
CA ALA A 125 21.99 5.85 -28.39
C ALA A 125 23.43 6.38 -28.43
N ALA A 126 23.63 7.70 -28.36
CA ALA A 126 24.97 8.30 -28.31
C ALA A 126 25.70 8.05 -26.98
N VAL A 127 24.96 7.98 -25.86
CA VAL A 127 25.51 7.60 -24.54
C VAL A 127 25.91 6.13 -24.53
N GLU A 128 25.10 5.24 -25.11
CA GLU A 128 25.44 3.81 -25.23
C GLU A 128 26.67 3.54 -26.11
N LEU A 129 26.95 4.40 -27.10
CA LEU A 129 28.15 4.32 -27.94
C LEU A 129 29.42 4.92 -27.28
N ALA A 130 29.26 5.83 -26.32
CA ALA A 130 30.36 6.52 -25.64
C ALA A 130 30.84 5.78 -24.38
N ASP A 131 29.95 5.08 -23.68
CA ASP A 131 30.32 4.13 -22.63
C ASP A 131 30.75 2.82 -23.29
N GLY A 132 32.01 2.77 -23.74
CA GLY A 132 32.71 1.58 -24.22
C GLY A 132 32.93 0.52 -23.12
N ASN A 133 31.86 0.19 -22.39
CA ASN A 133 31.73 -0.96 -21.51
C ASN A 133 30.42 -1.67 -21.86
N ALA A 134 30.25 -1.95 -23.17
CA ALA A 134 29.30 -2.92 -23.66
C ALA A 134 29.64 -4.28 -23.04
N THR A 135 29.09 -4.55 -21.85
CA THR A 135 28.79 -5.93 -21.47
C THR A 135 27.75 -6.36 -22.48
N SER A 136 28.21 -7.24 -23.36
CA SER A 136 27.46 -7.77 -24.46
C SER A 136 26.16 -8.38 -23.93
N GLU A 137 25.05 -7.92 -24.48
CA GLU A 137 23.88 -8.78 -24.68
C GLU A 137 24.33 -9.96 -25.54
N ASN A 138 24.85 -10.98 -24.85
CA ASN A 138 24.88 -12.40 -25.19
C ASN A 138 25.86 -13.08 -24.24
N ASP A 139 25.40 -13.33 -23.02
CA ASP A 139 25.89 -14.48 -22.27
C ASP A 139 24.67 -15.33 -21.87
N GLN A 140 24.38 -16.31 -22.72
CA GLN A 140 23.83 -17.58 -22.27
C GLN A 140 24.86 -18.21 -21.32
N GLY A 141 24.86 -17.73 -20.08
CA GLY A 141 25.81 -18.09 -19.04
C GLY A 141 25.08 -18.17 -17.70
N SER A 142 24.43 -19.32 -17.47
CA SER A 142 24.00 -19.87 -16.18
C SER A 142 24.49 -19.14 -14.91
N GLY A 143 23.61 -18.35 -14.32
CA GLY A 143 23.70 -17.84 -12.95
C GLY A 143 22.29 -17.71 -12.40
N ASP A 144 21.80 -18.77 -11.77
CA ASP A 144 20.45 -18.97 -11.26
C ASP A 144 20.02 -17.83 -10.29
N GLN A 145 19.49 -16.71 -10.82
CA GLN A 145 18.84 -15.70 -10.01
C GLN A 145 17.52 -16.28 -9.56
N ALA A 146 17.55 -16.92 -8.39
CA ALA A 146 16.39 -17.51 -7.76
C ALA A 146 15.33 -16.44 -7.47
N SER A 147 14.38 -16.29 -8.38
CA SER A 147 13.15 -15.55 -8.14
C SER A 147 12.02 -16.54 -7.85
N TYR A 148 11.11 -16.16 -6.96
CA TYR A 148 9.88 -16.91 -6.72
C TYR A 148 8.73 -16.11 -7.26
N HIS A 149 7.96 -16.74 -8.13
CA HIS A 149 6.83 -16.12 -8.81
C HIS A 149 5.64 -17.07 -8.72
N THR A 150 4.58 -16.59 -8.07
CA THR A 150 3.23 -17.14 -8.18
C THR A 150 2.34 -16.08 -8.82
N GLY A 151 1.09 -16.43 -9.16
CA GLY A 151 0.13 -15.41 -9.60
C GLY A 151 -0.11 -14.31 -8.54
N HIS A 152 0.03 -14.69 -7.27
CA HIS A 152 -0.17 -13.84 -6.10
C HIS A 152 1.08 -13.02 -5.73
N LEU A 153 2.29 -13.61 -5.85
CA LEU A 153 3.50 -13.06 -5.24
C LEU A 153 4.72 -13.09 -6.17
N SER A 154 5.58 -12.09 -6.03
CA SER A 154 6.87 -12.04 -6.72
C SER A 154 7.97 -11.58 -5.78
N LEU A 155 8.87 -12.49 -5.41
CA LEU A 155 10.07 -12.20 -4.61
C LEU A 155 11.25 -11.92 -5.51
N THR A 156 11.89 -10.77 -5.29
CA THR A 156 13.10 -10.38 -6.03
C THR A 156 14.13 -9.75 -5.09
N VAL A 157 15.27 -9.35 -5.65
CA VAL A 157 16.41 -8.80 -4.89
C VAL A 157 16.98 -9.84 -3.91
N ALA A 158 17.25 -11.05 -4.44
CA ALA A 158 17.91 -12.11 -3.70
C ALA A 158 19.31 -11.65 -3.25
N GLN A 159 19.66 -11.95 -2.00
CA GLN A 159 20.99 -11.72 -1.45
C GLN A 159 21.86 -12.96 -1.58
N PRO A 160 23.20 -12.84 -1.43
CA PRO A 160 24.07 -13.99 -1.33
C PRO A 160 23.60 -14.94 -0.23
N SER A 161 23.78 -16.24 -0.48
CA SER A 161 23.39 -17.26 0.50
C SER A 161 24.15 -17.08 1.81
N LEU A 162 23.43 -17.20 2.92
CA LEU A 162 23.91 -16.96 4.28
C LEU A 162 23.60 -18.18 5.15
N SER A 163 24.49 -18.57 6.06
CA SER A 163 24.18 -19.61 7.03
C SER A 163 23.34 -19.06 8.18
N PHE A 164 22.55 -19.90 8.86
CA PHE A 164 21.83 -19.47 10.06
C PHE A 164 22.76 -18.90 11.13
N LYS A 165 23.93 -19.52 11.34
CA LYS A 165 24.94 -19.05 12.28
C LYS A 165 25.42 -17.63 11.93
N ASP A 166 25.69 -17.36 10.66
CA ASP A 166 26.15 -16.04 10.23
C ASP A 166 25.04 -14.99 10.40
N LEU A 167 23.78 -15.35 10.12
CA LEU A 167 22.62 -14.50 10.37
C LEU A 167 22.51 -14.12 11.86
N GLU A 168 22.50 -15.10 12.74
CA GLU A 168 22.38 -14.88 14.20
C GLU A 168 23.57 -14.07 14.73
N THR A 169 24.78 -14.33 14.22
CA THR A 169 25.99 -13.58 14.61
C THR A 169 25.91 -12.13 14.13
N LYS A 170 25.40 -11.87 12.93
CA LYS A 170 25.23 -10.52 12.37
C LYS A 170 24.28 -9.67 13.22
N HIS A 171 23.27 -10.29 13.80
CA HIS A 171 22.22 -9.64 14.59
C HIS A 171 22.44 -9.77 16.11
N ILE A 172 23.58 -10.26 16.58
CA ILE A 172 23.85 -10.50 18.00
C ILE A 172 23.87 -9.22 18.85
N ASN A 173 24.27 -8.10 18.23
CA ASN A 173 24.41 -6.79 18.86
C ASN A 173 23.25 -5.85 18.51
N ASP A 174 22.18 -6.35 17.90
CA ASP A 174 20.99 -5.55 17.65
C ASP A 174 20.39 -5.09 18.98
N LEU A 175 19.94 -3.83 19.00
CA LEU A 175 19.17 -3.29 20.12
C LEU A 175 17.86 -4.08 20.24
N GLU A 176 17.34 -4.21 21.46
CA GLU A 176 16.05 -4.87 21.68
C GLU A 176 14.96 -4.25 20.78
N PRO A 177 14.12 -5.07 20.12
CA PRO A 177 13.94 -6.50 20.34
C PRO A 177 14.89 -7.42 19.55
N LYS A 178 15.34 -8.51 20.18
CA LYS A 178 16.22 -9.53 19.56
C LYS A 178 15.47 -10.53 18.67
N PHE A 179 14.90 -10.07 17.57
CA PHE A 179 14.13 -10.90 16.62
C PHE A 179 14.89 -12.08 16.02
N PHE A 180 16.22 -11.99 15.91
CA PHE A 180 17.05 -13.03 15.30
C PHE A 180 17.71 -13.96 16.34
N HIS A 181 17.40 -13.83 17.62
CA HIS A 181 17.95 -14.71 18.64
C HIS A 181 17.41 -16.15 18.48
N ASN A 182 18.32 -17.13 18.41
CA ASN A 182 17.97 -18.54 18.16
C ASN A 182 17.08 -18.75 16.93
N PHE A 183 17.23 -17.91 15.90
CA PHE A 183 16.44 -17.91 14.68
C PHE A 183 16.20 -19.31 14.12
N HIS A 184 17.25 -20.12 13.96
CA HIS A 184 17.11 -21.46 13.38
C HIS A 184 16.34 -22.44 14.28
N ILE A 185 16.44 -22.28 15.61
CA ILE A 185 15.71 -23.11 16.59
C ILE A 185 14.22 -22.75 16.55
N CYS A 186 13.91 -21.46 16.59
CA CYS A 186 12.53 -20.95 16.51
C CYS A 186 11.89 -21.34 15.17
N LEU A 187 12.63 -21.23 14.06
CA LEU A 187 12.18 -21.67 12.75
C LEU A 187 11.90 -23.17 12.69
N ALA A 188 12.82 -23.98 13.22
CA ALA A 188 12.64 -25.43 13.27
C ALA A 188 11.40 -25.84 14.08
N HIS A 189 11.13 -25.13 15.18
CA HIS A 189 9.93 -25.31 15.98
C HIS A 189 8.67 -24.97 15.18
N PHE A 190 8.61 -23.80 14.55
CA PHE A 190 7.49 -23.38 13.70
C PHE A 190 7.20 -24.41 12.60
N LEU A 191 8.22 -24.78 11.82
CA LEU A 191 8.06 -25.73 10.71
C LEU A 191 7.65 -27.13 11.17
N SER A 192 8.09 -27.55 12.36
CA SER A 192 7.64 -28.82 12.95
C SER A 192 6.15 -28.84 13.30
N GLN A 193 5.55 -27.66 13.54
CA GLN A 193 4.13 -27.53 13.87
C GLN A 193 3.26 -27.44 12.62
N VAL A 194 3.73 -26.75 11.57
CA VAL A 194 2.90 -26.43 10.40
C VAL A 194 3.09 -27.38 9.22
N LEU A 195 4.25 -28.03 9.07
CA LEU A 195 4.50 -28.92 7.94
C LEU A 195 3.81 -30.27 8.14
N PRO A 196 3.26 -30.89 7.05
CA PRO A 196 2.71 -32.23 7.13
C PRO A 196 3.81 -33.24 7.47
N ILE A 197 3.44 -34.33 8.16
CA ILE A 197 4.38 -35.38 8.62
C ILE A 197 5.25 -35.94 7.47
N GLN A 198 4.72 -35.95 6.25
CA GLN A 198 5.42 -36.43 5.03
C GLN A 198 6.61 -35.54 4.65
N ASP A 199 6.60 -34.28 5.07
CA ASP A 199 7.59 -33.26 4.73
C ASP A 199 8.58 -33.04 5.89
N LEU A 200 8.44 -33.82 6.98
CA LEU A 200 9.31 -33.79 8.14
C LEU A 200 10.33 -34.95 8.11
N PRO A 201 11.62 -34.67 8.35
CA PRO A 201 12.61 -35.73 8.51
C PRO A 201 12.32 -36.56 9.76
N ASN A 202 12.16 -37.87 9.57
CA ASN A 202 11.93 -38.87 10.62
C ASN A 202 10.66 -38.67 11.47
N ALA A 203 9.65 -37.99 10.94
CA ALA A 203 8.26 -37.96 11.44
C ALA A 203 8.04 -37.50 12.89
N ARG A 204 8.96 -36.74 13.53
CA ARG A 204 8.79 -36.31 14.93
C ARG A 204 9.24 -34.88 15.26
N TYR A 205 10.28 -34.33 14.65
CA TYR A 205 10.72 -32.94 14.87
C TYR A 205 11.79 -32.53 13.84
N LEU A 206 11.63 -31.38 13.18
CA LEU A 206 12.65 -30.82 12.28
C LEU A 206 13.84 -30.31 13.09
N ARG A 207 15.05 -30.67 12.68
CA ARG A 207 16.29 -30.09 13.22
C ARG A 207 17.04 -29.40 12.10
N LEU A 208 17.19 -28.09 12.22
CA LEU A 208 18.03 -27.27 11.34
C LEU A 208 19.43 -27.16 11.93
N SER A 209 20.45 -27.35 11.11
CA SER A 209 21.85 -27.16 11.49
C SER A 209 22.21 -25.67 11.42
N PRO A 210 23.04 -25.13 12.32
CA PRO A 210 23.51 -23.74 12.22
C PRO A 210 24.24 -23.43 10.90
N ASN A 211 24.78 -24.45 10.23
CA ASN A 211 25.47 -24.31 8.95
C ASN A 211 24.55 -24.42 7.73
N ASP A 212 23.27 -24.73 7.93
CA ASP A 212 22.29 -24.74 6.85
C ASP A 212 22.14 -23.35 6.26
N LYS A 213 21.96 -23.32 4.94
CA LYS A 213 21.99 -22.10 4.15
C LYS A 213 20.59 -21.62 3.82
N ILE A 214 20.42 -20.31 3.88
CA ILE A 214 19.23 -19.60 3.42
C ILE A 214 19.61 -18.54 2.40
N VAL A 215 18.60 -18.02 1.71
CA VAL A 215 18.74 -16.88 0.79
C VAL A 215 17.72 -15.82 1.20
N GLU A 216 18.20 -14.64 1.59
CA GLU A 216 17.39 -13.47 1.95
C GLU A 216 16.82 -12.80 0.69
N PHE A 217 15.60 -12.28 0.79
CA PHE A 217 14.96 -11.40 -0.19
C PHE A 217 14.59 -10.07 0.49
N ARG A 218 14.67 -8.97 -0.27
CA ARG A 218 14.39 -7.61 0.25
C ARG A 218 13.20 -6.90 -0.37
N TYR A 219 12.60 -7.51 -1.37
CA TYR A 219 11.49 -6.92 -2.11
C TYR A 219 10.46 -7.98 -2.49
N LEU A 220 9.19 -7.62 -2.27
CA LEU A 220 8.04 -8.46 -2.55
C LEU A 220 6.99 -7.64 -3.29
N LYS A 221 6.51 -8.15 -4.43
CA LYS A 221 5.24 -7.70 -5.03
C LYS A 221 4.13 -8.62 -4.56
N VAL A 222 3.03 -8.05 -4.11
CA VAL A 222 1.82 -8.77 -3.69
C VAL A 222 0.67 -8.31 -4.56
N ASN A 223 0.12 -9.22 -5.35
CA ASN A 223 -1.08 -8.96 -6.14
C ASN A 223 -2.29 -9.30 -5.30
N TYR A 224 -3.32 -8.46 -5.27
CA TYR A 224 -4.56 -8.75 -4.57
C TYR A 224 -5.75 -8.24 -5.37
N GLU A 225 -6.91 -8.82 -5.12
CA GLU A 225 -8.16 -8.31 -5.68
C GLU A 225 -8.68 -7.17 -4.82
N SER A 226 -8.94 -6.02 -5.46
CA SER A 226 -9.50 -4.87 -4.74
C SER A 226 -10.97 -5.10 -4.38
N CYS A 227 -11.33 -4.83 -3.12
CA CYS A 227 -12.71 -4.77 -2.63
C CYS A 227 -13.52 -3.60 -3.24
N VAL A 228 -12.85 -2.60 -3.85
CA VAL A 228 -13.52 -1.45 -4.47
C VAL A 228 -13.87 -1.73 -5.93
N THR A 229 -12.91 -2.26 -6.71
CA THR A 229 -13.03 -2.36 -8.17
C THR A 229 -13.07 -3.81 -8.69
N TRP A 230 -12.79 -4.80 -7.86
CA TRP A 230 -12.58 -6.21 -8.25
C TRP A 230 -11.47 -6.42 -9.28
N THR A 231 -10.58 -5.44 -9.43
CA THR A 231 -9.41 -5.54 -10.30
C THR A 231 -8.21 -5.98 -9.49
N THR A 232 -7.26 -6.64 -10.15
CA THR A 232 -5.96 -6.94 -9.54
C THR A 232 -5.16 -5.65 -9.34
N VAL A 233 -4.71 -5.44 -8.11
CA VAL A 233 -3.81 -4.35 -7.69
C VAL A 233 -2.53 -4.96 -7.14
N THR A 234 -1.41 -4.26 -7.25
CA THR A 234 -0.11 -4.74 -6.76
C THR A 234 0.43 -3.81 -5.69
N ASP A 235 0.67 -4.35 -4.50
CA ASP A 235 1.43 -3.69 -3.44
C ASP A 235 2.91 -4.06 -3.52
N HIS A 236 3.78 -3.13 -3.13
CA HIS A 236 5.23 -3.26 -3.20
C HIS A 236 5.86 -3.16 -1.81
N LEU A 237 6.17 -4.31 -1.22
CA LEU A 237 6.68 -4.43 0.14
C LEU A 237 8.20 -4.57 0.16
N ARG A 238 8.82 -4.00 1.19
CA ARG A 238 10.27 -4.02 1.43
C ARG A 238 10.60 -4.34 2.88
N CYS A 239 11.68 -5.09 3.07
CA CYS A 239 12.36 -5.29 4.34
C CYS A 239 13.87 -5.08 4.16
N ASN A 240 14.25 -3.83 3.89
CA ASN A 240 15.62 -3.47 3.58
C ASN A 240 16.26 -2.74 4.77
N PRO A 241 17.32 -3.28 5.40
CA PRO A 241 18.00 -2.63 6.51
C PRO A 241 18.69 -1.32 6.12
N LYS A 242 18.97 -1.09 4.83
CA LYS A 242 19.63 0.12 4.31
C LYS A 242 18.98 0.60 3.01
N PHE A 243 17.89 1.33 3.14
CA PHE A 243 17.16 2.00 2.07
C PHE A 243 17.35 3.52 2.15
N HIS A 244 18.07 4.11 1.19
CA HIS A 244 18.46 5.54 1.22
C HIS A 244 19.07 6.00 2.56
N GLY A 245 19.91 5.16 3.15
CA GLY A 245 20.60 5.46 4.41
C GLY A 245 19.80 5.18 5.69
N ARG A 246 18.58 4.64 5.60
CA ARG A 246 17.75 4.27 6.75
C ARG A 246 17.09 2.90 6.56
N PRO A 247 16.75 2.16 7.63
CA PRO A 247 15.99 0.93 7.49
C PRO A 247 14.57 1.20 6.98
N ARG A 248 14.05 0.31 6.14
CA ARG A 248 12.66 0.31 5.66
C ARG A 248 12.07 -1.08 5.82
N TYR A 249 11.06 -1.17 6.67
CA TYR A 249 10.29 -2.37 6.95
C TYR A 249 8.82 -2.00 6.80
N ASP A 250 8.23 -2.46 5.70
CA ASP A 250 6.83 -2.18 5.38
C ASP A 250 5.89 -3.07 6.21
N HIS A 251 4.64 -2.67 6.38
CA HIS A 251 3.63 -3.45 7.11
C HIS A 251 2.73 -4.20 6.12
N MET A 252 2.17 -5.31 6.57
CA MET A 252 1.31 -6.16 5.76
C MET A 252 0.11 -6.69 6.54
N ILE A 253 -0.90 -7.12 5.79
CA ILE A 253 -1.96 -8.00 6.28
C ILE A 253 -1.58 -9.44 5.94
N VAL A 254 -1.73 -10.31 6.93
CA VAL A 254 -1.51 -11.76 6.82
C VAL A 254 -2.82 -12.46 7.12
N LYS A 255 -3.16 -13.46 6.30
CA LYS A 255 -4.31 -14.33 6.56
C LYS A 255 -3.90 -15.41 7.56
N THR A 256 -4.64 -15.56 8.65
CA THR A 256 -4.41 -16.59 9.67
C THR A 256 -5.42 -17.74 9.51
N GLU A 257 -4.98 -18.98 9.78
CA GLU A 257 -5.88 -20.15 9.73
C GLU A 257 -6.71 -20.29 11.01
N GLU A 258 -6.22 -19.76 12.14
CA GLU A 258 -6.92 -19.76 13.43
C GLU A 258 -7.23 -18.33 13.88
N PRO A 259 -8.49 -17.98 14.15
CA PRO A 259 -8.85 -16.70 14.75
C PRO A 259 -8.43 -16.72 16.23
N LEU A 260 -7.22 -16.23 16.51
CA LEU A 260 -6.71 -16.00 17.86
C LEU A 260 -7.46 -14.81 18.48
N GLY A 261 -8.70 -15.06 18.91
CA GLY A 261 -9.52 -14.12 19.66
C GLY A 261 -10.31 -13.14 18.78
N VAL A 262 -11.63 -13.23 18.92
CA VAL A 262 -12.61 -12.13 18.84
C VAL A 262 -12.28 -11.03 17.82
N PHE A 263 -12.19 -11.38 16.52
CA PHE A 263 -13.15 -10.96 15.48
C PHE A 263 -12.63 -11.06 14.03
N THR A 264 -11.38 -11.45 13.76
CA THR A 264 -10.85 -11.34 12.39
C THR A 264 -9.93 -12.52 12.03
N PRO A 265 -9.97 -13.05 10.78
CA PRO A 265 -9.02 -14.06 10.29
C PRO A 265 -7.71 -13.42 9.77
N PHE A 266 -7.36 -12.23 10.28
CA PHE A 266 -6.27 -11.44 9.74
C PHE A 266 -5.38 -10.86 10.84
N LEU A 267 -4.09 -10.83 10.54
CA LEU A 267 -3.06 -10.26 11.39
C LEU A 267 -2.37 -9.12 10.64
N ILE A 268 -2.24 -7.96 11.29
CA ILE A 268 -1.35 -6.90 10.79
C ILE A 268 0.00 -7.04 11.48
N GLY A 269 1.06 -7.01 10.68
CA GLY A 269 2.43 -7.14 11.17
C GLY A 269 3.41 -6.27 10.40
N LYS A 270 4.59 -6.08 10.97
CA LYS A 270 5.73 -5.45 10.32
C LYS A 270 6.63 -6.50 9.69
N LEU A 271 6.95 -6.37 8.41
CA LEU A 271 7.81 -7.31 7.69
C LEU A 271 9.28 -7.08 8.04
N LEU A 272 9.91 -8.02 8.74
CA LEU A 272 11.31 -7.88 9.19
C LEU A 272 12.29 -8.54 8.23
N PHE A 273 11.98 -9.75 7.76
CA PHE A 273 12.91 -10.55 6.98
C PHE A 273 12.16 -11.53 6.08
N MET A 274 12.58 -11.68 4.82
CA MET A 274 12.05 -12.68 3.90
C MET A 274 13.18 -13.59 3.45
N PHE A 275 12.94 -14.88 3.35
CA PHE A 275 13.97 -15.83 2.95
C PHE A 275 13.38 -17.10 2.35
N ARG A 276 14.22 -17.83 1.64
CA ARG A 276 13.97 -19.24 1.33
C ARG A 276 14.94 -20.15 2.05
N CYS A 277 14.45 -21.33 2.43
CA CYS A 277 15.26 -22.45 2.90
C CYS A 277 14.83 -23.74 2.22
N SER A 278 15.73 -24.73 2.19
CA SER A 278 15.45 -26.05 1.61
C SER A 278 15.44 -27.12 2.69
N ILE A 279 14.40 -27.96 2.71
CA ILE A 279 14.23 -29.07 3.65
C ILE A 279 13.80 -30.30 2.86
N GLN A 280 14.56 -31.39 2.95
CA GLN A 280 14.31 -32.64 2.21
C GLN A 280 14.02 -32.39 0.72
N ASP A 281 14.86 -31.57 0.08
CA ASP A 281 14.77 -31.17 -1.34
C ASP A 281 13.52 -30.33 -1.71
N LYS A 282 12.69 -29.94 -0.75
CA LYS A 282 11.61 -28.96 -0.94
C LYS A 282 12.06 -27.57 -0.52
N VAL A 283 11.70 -26.56 -1.31
CA VAL A 283 12.00 -25.15 -1.04
C VAL A 283 10.79 -24.48 -0.40
N TYR A 284 11.02 -23.80 0.72
CA TYR A 284 10.01 -23.04 1.44
C TYR A 284 10.34 -21.55 1.42
N TYR A 285 9.32 -20.72 1.19
CA TYR A 285 9.41 -19.27 1.17
C TYR A 285 8.70 -18.70 2.40
N LEU A 286 9.48 -18.07 3.27
CA LEU A 286 9.07 -17.72 4.63
C LEU A 286 9.42 -16.27 4.93
N ALA A 287 8.65 -15.67 5.84
CA ALA A 287 8.94 -14.37 6.39
C ALA A 287 8.97 -14.41 7.92
N LEU A 288 9.84 -13.59 8.51
CA LEU A 288 9.79 -13.20 9.91
C LEU A 288 9.07 -11.86 9.99
N ILE A 289 8.05 -11.80 10.83
CA ILE A 289 7.24 -10.60 11.07
C ILE A 289 7.28 -10.20 12.53
N ASP A 290 6.97 -8.95 12.82
CA ASP A 290 6.63 -8.48 14.16
C ASP A 290 5.12 -8.19 14.21
N PRO A 291 4.31 -9.07 14.83
CA PRO A 291 2.86 -8.93 14.96
C PRO A 291 2.45 -7.70 15.77
N LEU A 292 1.37 -7.04 15.34
CA LEU A 292 0.78 -5.87 16.00
C LEU A 292 -0.63 -6.18 16.58
N ASP A 293 -0.81 -7.38 17.10
CA ASP A 293 -2.05 -8.00 17.61
C ASP A 293 -2.14 -8.02 19.15
N ALA A 294 -1.24 -7.33 19.86
CA ALA A 294 -1.30 -7.33 21.31
C ALA A 294 -2.59 -6.67 21.81
N LEU A 295 -3.22 -7.28 22.82
CA LEU A 295 -4.43 -6.74 23.43
C LEU A 295 -4.16 -5.35 24.00
N ILE A 296 -4.91 -4.36 23.53
CA ILE A 296 -4.76 -2.96 23.91
C ILE A 296 -5.54 -2.68 25.20
N GLY A 297 -5.28 -3.43 26.28
CA GLY A 297 -5.87 -3.20 27.60
C GLY A 297 -7.38 -2.86 27.59
N PRO A 298 -7.87 -1.93 28.45
CA PRO A 298 -9.23 -1.41 28.38
C PRO A 298 -9.42 -0.32 27.30
N HIS A 299 -8.41 -0.05 26.47
CA HIS A 299 -8.48 0.99 25.45
C HIS A 299 -9.33 0.53 24.28
N ARG A 300 -10.00 1.49 23.64
CA ARG A 300 -10.78 1.21 22.44
C ARG A 300 -9.82 0.79 21.31
N ILE A 301 -10.20 -0.25 20.57
CA ILE A 301 -9.53 -0.67 19.32
C ILE A 301 -9.50 0.50 18.32
N THR A 302 -10.46 1.42 18.39
CA THR A 302 -10.48 2.66 17.60
C THR A 302 -10.11 3.86 18.47
N ASP A 303 -9.25 4.73 17.97
CA ASP A 303 -8.98 6.01 18.64
C ASP A 303 -10.25 6.87 18.72
N ILE A 304 -10.32 7.76 19.72
CA ILE A 304 -11.54 8.54 20.03
C ILE A 304 -11.69 9.74 19.09
N GLU A 305 -10.60 10.30 18.59
CA GLU A 305 -10.58 11.56 17.86
C GLU A 305 -10.87 11.36 16.37
N LEU A 306 -10.16 10.41 15.75
CA LEU A 306 -10.18 10.14 14.32
C LEU A 306 -10.86 8.81 13.97
N GLY A 307 -11.06 7.93 14.95
CA GLY A 307 -11.67 6.61 14.73
C GLY A 307 -10.76 5.63 13.99
N LEU A 308 -9.45 5.89 13.92
CA LEU A 308 -8.44 5.00 13.34
C LEU A 308 -8.24 3.78 14.22
N ILE A 309 -7.93 2.67 13.57
CA ILE A 309 -7.66 1.41 14.25
C ILE A 309 -6.29 1.49 14.88
N ARG A 310 -6.27 1.25 16.18
CA ARG A 310 -5.07 1.19 17.00
C ARG A 310 -4.60 -0.26 17.06
N LEU A 311 -3.30 -0.44 16.90
CA LEU A 311 -2.58 -1.70 16.97
C LEU A 311 -1.50 -1.58 18.04
N HIS A 312 -1.10 -2.70 18.63
CA HIS A 312 -0.08 -2.69 19.67
C HIS A 312 0.90 -3.84 19.50
N THR A 313 2.19 -3.57 19.74
CA THR A 313 3.22 -4.62 19.77
C THR A 313 3.13 -5.46 21.03
N LYS A 314 3.46 -6.75 20.94
CA LYS A 314 3.55 -7.61 22.14
C LYS A 314 4.64 -7.09 23.10
N PRO A 315 4.46 -7.17 24.44
CA PRO A 315 5.50 -6.75 25.40
C PRO A 315 6.84 -7.50 25.22
N HIS A 316 6.78 -8.77 24.80
CA HIS A 316 7.94 -9.61 24.52
C HIS A 316 8.01 -9.93 23.02
N ARG A 317 8.53 -8.97 22.26
CA ARG A 317 8.65 -9.05 20.79
C ARG A 317 9.72 -10.09 20.43
N THR A 318 9.27 -11.29 20.05
CA THR A 318 10.13 -12.42 19.65
C THR A 318 10.08 -12.71 18.15
N GLY A 319 9.20 -12.02 17.42
CA GLY A 319 8.93 -12.26 16.01
C GLY A 319 8.15 -13.55 15.76
N GLU A 320 7.40 -13.59 14.67
CA GLU A 320 6.64 -14.76 14.25
C GLU A 320 6.97 -15.14 12.81
N PHE A 321 7.00 -16.44 12.53
CA PHE A 321 7.23 -16.95 11.19
C PHE A 321 5.91 -17.18 10.47
N ILE A 322 5.88 -16.83 9.19
CA ILE A 322 4.75 -17.08 8.30
C ILE A 322 5.24 -17.59 6.94
N PHE A 323 4.39 -18.31 6.22
CA PHE A 323 4.59 -18.55 4.80
C PHE A 323 4.33 -17.27 4.02
N ILE A 324 5.16 -16.95 3.02
CA ILE A 324 4.98 -15.71 2.24
C ILE A 324 3.62 -15.73 1.52
N ASP A 325 3.13 -16.90 1.12
CA ASP A 325 1.81 -17.09 0.50
C ASP A 325 0.62 -16.69 1.39
N SER A 326 0.82 -16.53 2.70
CA SER A 326 -0.22 -16.03 3.63
C SER A 326 -0.38 -14.51 3.62
N ILE A 327 0.55 -13.77 3.02
CA ILE A 327 0.48 -12.30 2.93
C ILE A 327 -0.63 -11.92 1.95
N VAL A 328 -1.63 -11.18 2.40
CA VAL A 328 -2.77 -10.76 1.57
C VAL A 328 -2.42 -9.52 0.75
N ARG A 329 -1.93 -8.47 1.43
CA ARG A 329 -1.55 -7.19 0.82
C ARG A 329 -0.72 -6.34 1.78
N GLY A 330 -0.21 -5.21 1.30
CA GLY A 330 0.43 -4.20 2.13
C GLY A 330 -0.57 -3.42 2.98
N CYS A 331 -0.09 -2.85 4.08
CA CYS A 331 -0.89 -1.99 4.95
C CYS A 331 -0.11 -0.72 5.30
N MET A 332 -0.76 0.44 5.20
CA MET A 332 -0.17 1.69 5.67
C MET A 332 -0.41 1.83 7.17
N VAL A 333 0.67 1.74 7.94
CA VAL A 333 0.64 1.83 9.41
C VAL A 333 1.65 2.88 9.84
N ILE A 334 1.26 3.72 10.79
CA ILE A 334 2.12 4.76 11.38
C ILE A 334 2.26 4.53 12.88
N GLU A 335 3.38 4.95 13.45
CA GLU A 335 3.55 4.97 14.91
C GLU A 335 2.60 6.00 15.52
N ALA A 336 1.92 5.63 16.60
CA ALA A 336 1.14 6.57 17.38
C ALA A 336 2.09 7.46 18.18
N PHE A 337 1.85 8.78 18.17
CA PHE A 337 2.75 9.75 18.81
C PHE A 337 2.58 9.83 20.34
N ASP A 338 1.47 9.30 20.85
CA ASP A 338 1.07 9.41 22.26
C ASP A 338 1.59 8.25 23.11
N THR A 339 1.66 7.03 22.57
CA THR A 339 2.09 5.83 23.30
C THR A 339 3.13 5.03 22.52
N PRO A 340 4.35 4.85 23.05
CA PRO A 340 5.37 4.01 22.42
C PRO A 340 4.91 2.56 22.25
N GLY A 341 5.11 1.99 21.07
CA GLY A 341 4.68 0.62 20.74
C GLY A 341 3.24 0.53 20.21
N ASP A 342 2.53 1.65 20.18
CA ASP A 342 1.23 1.76 19.54
C ASP A 342 1.38 2.23 18.10
N TYR A 343 0.48 1.73 17.28
CA TYR A 343 0.45 2.00 15.86
C TYR A 343 -0.99 2.31 15.43
N LEU A 344 -1.14 3.07 14.36
CA LEU A 344 -2.43 3.43 13.78
C LEU A 344 -2.47 2.98 12.32
N VAL A 345 -3.55 2.30 11.94
CA VAL A 345 -3.85 1.96 10.54
C VAL A 345 -4.36 3.22 9.84
N VAL A 346 -3.77 3.55 8.69
CA VAL A 346 -4.20 4.69 7.88
C VAL A 346 -5.15 4.21 6.77
N ASP A 347 -6.44 4.18 7.07
CA ASP A 347 -7.51 3.81 6.12
C ASP A 347 -8.10 5.01 5.37
N THR A 348 -7.68 6.23 5.72
CA THR A 348 -8.24 7.49 5.17
C THR A 348 -7.75 7.86 3.77
N VAL A 349 -6.79 7.12 3.23
CA VAL A 349 -6.22 7.33 1.88
C VAL A 349 -6.37 6.10 0.98
N ASP A 350 -6.81 4.99 1.54
CA ASP A 350 -6.89 3.69 0.89
C ASP A 350 -8.32 3.16 1.08
N ASP A 351 -9.14 3.38 0.06
CA ASP A 351 -10.55 2.98 0.04
C ASP A 351 -10.72 1.45 0.07
N ASP A 352 -9.75 0.71 -0.45
CA ASP A 352 -9.69 -0.74 -0.35
C ASP A 352 -9.47 -1.20 1.08
N MET A 353 -8.49 -0.64 1.80
CA MET A 353 -8.25 -0.94 3.22
C MET A 353 -9.49 -0.63 4.06
N PHE A 354 -10.12 0.52 3.81
CA PHE A 354 -11.34 0.93 4.50
C PHE A 354 -12.49 -0.07 4.31
N LEU A 355 -12.73 -0.52 3.07
CA LEU A 355 -13.77 -1.50 2.79
C LEU A 355 -13.43 -2.87 3.34
N ARG A 356 -12.16 -3.29 3.23
CA ARG A 356 -11.69 -4.58 3.73
C ARG A 356 -11.91 -4.70 5.24
N TYR A 357 -11.57 -3.64 5.98
CA TYR A 357 -11.87 -3.53 7.41
C TYR A 357 -13.37 -3.68 7.70
N LYS A 358 -14.21 -2.93 6.98
CA LYS A 358 -15.66 -2.90 7.16
C LYS A 358 -16.37 -4.21 6.80
N GLN A 359 -15.91 -4.90 5.75
CA GLN A 359 -16.60 -6.05 5.15
C GLN A 359 -16.05 -7.38 5.64
N GLU A 360 -14.73 -7.49 5.72
CA GLU A 360 -14.04 -8.73 6.12
C GLU A 360 -13.78 -8.76 7.64
N GLY A 361 -14.15 -7.67 8.34
CA GLY A 361 -14.04 -7.53 9.78
C GLY A 361 -12.60 -7.62 10.22
N LEU A 362 -11.72 -6.80 9.65
CA LEU A 362 -10.31 -6.67 10.04
C LEU A 362 -10.16 -5.86 11.33
#